data_AF-A0A285V0L1-F1
#
_entry.id   AF-A0A285V0L1-F1
#
_cell.length_a   1.000
_cell.length_b   1.000
_cell.length_c   1.000
_cell.angle_alpha   90.00
_cell.angle_beta   90.00
_cell.angle_gamma   90.00
#
_symmetry.space_group_name_H-M   'P 1'
#
loop_
_entity.id
_entity.type
_entity.pdbx_description
1 polymer ?
#
loop_
_entity_poly.entity_id
_entity_poly.type
_entity_poly.pdbx_seq_one_letter_code
_entity_poly.pdbx_strand_id
1 'polypeptide(L)'
;MVFKEGTFHGEVPEHFDGPHPALLETAVADALAAAGTIDPSDVAVTCEKGTVFLTGRVGSPEEIERAIAIAASVAGVKAVESKLSAG
;
A
#
# COMPACT_ATOMS: atom_id res chain seq x y z
N MET A 1 -24.44 29.47 -23.23
CA MET A 1 -24.00 28.77 -22.01
C MET A 1 -22.64 28.19 -22.30
N VAL A 2 -21.61 28.66 -21.59
CA VAL A 2 -20.23 28.23 -21.79
C VAL A 2 -19.99 27.03 -20.86
N PHE A 3 -19.90 25.82 -21.44
CA PHE A 3 -19.45 24.63 -20.72
C PHE A 3 -17.94 24.77 -20.49
N LYS A 4 -17.56 25.27 -19.33
CA LYS A 4 -16.18 25.21 -18.84
C LYS A 4 -15.99 23.78 -18.32
N GLU A 5 -15.39 22.92 -19.12
CA GLU A 5 -14.81 21.69 -18.58
C GLU A 5 -13.78 22.12 -17.52
N GLY A 6 -14.07 21.77 -16.27
CA GLY A 6 -13.18 22.06 -15.17
C GLY A 6 -11.86 21.33 -15.40
N THR A 7 -10.85 22.06 -15.86
CA THR A 7 -9.47 21.60 -15.86
C THR A 7 -9.05 21.43 -14.41
N PHE A 8 -9.23 20.22 -13.87
CA PHE A 8 -8.71 19.85 -12.56
C PHE A 8 -7.21 19.58 -12.76
N HIS A 9 -6.39 20.59 -12.50
CA HIS A 9 -4.97 20.49 -12.16
C HIS A 9 -4.09 19.51 -12.98
N GLY A 10 -4.07 19.61 -14.31
CA GLY A 10 -2.86 19.50 -15.16
C GLY A 10 -1.90 18.30 -15.07
N GLU A 11 -2.10 17.34 -14.18
CA GLU A 11 -1.36 16.10 -14.10
C GLU A 11 -2.34 15.02 -14.56
N VAL A 12 -2.14 14.55 -15.79
CA VAL A 12 -2.83 13.35 -16.24
C VAL A 12 -2.54 12.27 -15.18
N PRO A 13 -3.57 11.68 -14.53
CA PRO A 13 -3.30 10.52 -13.69
C PRO A 13 -2.59 9.54 -14.62
N GLU A 14 -1.36 9.16 -14.27
CA GLU A 14 -0.56 8.28 -15.10
C GLU A 14 -1.45 7.11 -15.49
N HIS A 15 -1.76 6.98 -16.78
CA HIS A 15 -2.54 5.87 -17.29
C HIS A 15 -1.61 4.66 -17.23
N PHE A 16 -1.55 4.05 -16.05
CA PHE A 16 -0.76 2.88 -15.82
C PHE A 16 -1.51 1.71 -16.44
N ASP A 17 -1.15 1.33 -17.67
CA ASP A 17 -1.61 0.13 -18.39
C ASP A 17 -1.18 -1.20 -17.70
N GLY A 18 -0.60 -1.14 -16.51
CA GLY A 18 -0.33 -2.27 -15.63
C GLY A 18 -1.34 -2.40 -14.49
N PRO A 19 -1.26 -3.44 -13.63
CA PRO A 19 -2.04 -3.47 -12.40
C PRO A 19 -1.74 -2.19 -11.63
N HIS A 20 -2.78 -1.35 -11.47
CA HIS A 20 -2.63 -0.05 -10.85
C HIS A 20 -2.08 -0.24 -9.42
N PRO A 21 -1.06 0.51 -8.98
CA PRO A 21 -0.46 0.34 -7.66
C PRO A 21 -1.51 0.34 -6.54
N ALA A 22 -2.54 1.18 -6.70
CA ALA A 22 -3.71 1.25 -5.82
C ALA A 22 -4.39 -0.11 -5.54
N LEU A 23 -4.44 -1.02 -6.51
CA LEU A 23 -5.04 -2.35 -6.31
C LEU A 23 -4.17 -3.24 -5.42
N LEU A 24 -2.85 -3.19 -5.62
CA LEU A 24 -1.88 -3.92 -4.82
C LEU A 24 -1.84 -3.38 -3.39
N GLU A 25 -1.82 -2.05 -3.24
CA GLU A 25 -1.89 -1.37 -1.95
C GLU A 25 -3.16 -1.76 -1.19
N THR A 26 -4.31 -1.73 -1.86
CA THR A 26 -5.59 -2.13 -1.26
C THR A 26 -5.59 -3.60 -0.85
N ALA A 27 -5.07 -4.50 -1.70
CA ALA A 27 -5.00 -5.93 -1.38
C ALA A 27 -4.08 -6.22 -0.20
N VAL A 28 -2.94 -5.54 -0.10
CA VAL A 28 -2.03 -5.65 1.04
C VAL A 28 -2.67 -5.08 2.30
N ALA A 29 -3.32 -3.91 2.22
CA ALA A 29 -4.01 -3.30 3.35
C ALA A 29 -5.16 -4.19 3.86
N ASP A 30 -5.95 -4.78 2.96
CA ASP A 30 -7.02 -5.72 3.31
C ASP A 30 -6.47 -6.97 4.00
N ALA A 31 -5.39 -7.56 3.46
CA ALA A 31 -4.76 -8.74 4.05
C ALA A 31 -4.17 -8.45 5.45
N LEU A 32 -3.61 -7.25 5.65
CA LEU A 32 -3.11 -6.80 6.96
C LEU A 32 -4.26 -6.56 7.94
N ALA A 33 -5.34 -5.91 7.49
CA ALA A 33 -6.53 -5.69 8.31
C ALA A 33 -7.21 -7.01 8.71
N ALA A 34 -7.27 -7.97 7.78
CA ALA A 34 -7.81 -9.30 8.03
C ALA A 34 -6.99 -10.10 9.06
N ALA A 35 -5.68 -9.88 9.10
CA ALA A 35 -4.82 -10.47 10.13
C ALA A 35 -5.03 -9.84 11.51
N GLY A 36 -5.61 -8.64 11.59
CA GLY A 36 -5.94 -7.95 12.83
C GLY A 36 -4.73 -7.59 13.69
N THR A 37 -3.52 -7.76 13.15
CA THR A 37 -2.26 -7.52 13.87
C THR A 37 -1.79 -6.09 13.78
N ILE A 38 -2.19 -5.33 12.75
CA ILE A 38 -1.65 -4.00 12.47
C ILE A 38 -2.79 -3.07 12.09
N ASP A 39 -2.80 -1.88 12.69
CA ASP A 39 -3.72 -0.82 12.31
C ASP A 39 -3.25 -0.15 11.00
N PRO A 40 -4.01 -0.25 9.90
CA PRO A 40 -3.65 0.37 8.63
C PRO A 40 -3.72 1.92 8.69
N SER A 41 -4.23 2.50 9.78
CA SER A 41 -4.23 3.95 9.99
C SER A 41 -2.87 4.47 10.51
N ASP A 42 -2.13 3.65 11.26
CA ASP A 42 -0.78 3.98 11.78
C ASP A 42 0.34 3.47 10.87
N VAL A 43 0.00 2.66 9.88
CA VAL A 43 0.93 2.08 8.91
C VAL A 43 0.56 2.51 7.49
N ALA A 44 1.47 3.23 6.85
CA ALA A 44 1.36 3.57 5.45
C ALA A 44 1.89 2.42 4.59
N VAL A 45 1.01 1.86 3.76
CA VAL A 45 1.33 0.87 2.73
C VAL A 45 1.42 1.59 1.40
N THR A 46 2.58 1.49 0.75
CA THR A 46 2.79 2.02 -0.61
C THR A 46 3.27 0.92 -1.51
N CYS A 47 2.85 0.92 -2.78
CA CYS A 47 3.43 0.00 -3.76
C CYS A 47 3.96 0.76 -4.97
N GLU A 48 5.19 0.44 -5.36
CA GLU A 48 5.83 1.06 -6.50
C GLU A 48 6.48 -0.03 -7.37
N LYS A 49 6.03 -0.12 -8.64
CA LYS A 49 6.56 -1.05 -9.65
C LYS A 49 6.61 -2.53 -9.19
N GLY A 50 5.70 -2.93 -8.29
CA GLY A 50 5.63 -4.28 -7.72
C GLY A 50 6.44 -4.49 -6.44
N THR A 51 7.11 -3.46 -5.94
CA THR A 51 7.72 -3.47 -4.60
C THR A 51 6.77 -2.83 -3.61
N VAL A 52 6.45 -3.53 -2.53
CA VAL A 52 5.60 -3.02 -1.44
C VAL A 52 6.49 -2.41 -0.36
N PHE A 53 6.16 -1.20 0.07
CA PHE A 53 6.82 -0.47 1.14
C PHE A 53 5.85 -0.30 2.30
N LEU A 54 6.23 -0.83 3.45
CA LEU A 54 5.48 -0.72 4.70
C LEU A 54 6.24 0.24 5.62
N THR A 55 5.64 1.38 5.97
CA THR A 55 6.25 2.40 6.82
C THR A 55 5.29 2.80 7.94
N GLY A 56 5.80 3.08 9.13
CA GLY A 56 4.93 3.41 10.27
C GLY A 56 5.42 2.79 11.57
N ARG A 57 4.52 2.70 12.54
CA ARG A 57 4.79 2.17 13.87
C ARG A 57 3.85 1.03 14.19
N VAL A 58 4.37 0.00 14.85
CA VAL A 58 3.59 -1.16 15.29
C VAL A 58 3.84 -1.46 16.76
N GLY A 59 2.94 -2.22 17.38
CA GLY A 59 2.99 -2.52 18.81
C GLY A 59 4.04 -3.58 19.18
N SER A 60 4.50 -4.38 18.22
CA SER A 60 5.44 -5.46 18.48
C SER A 60 6.27 -5.84 17.25
N PRO A 61 7.50 -6.35 17.44
CA PRO A 61 8.32 -6.83 16.33
C PRO A 61 7.70 -8.03 15.62
N GLU A 62 6.93 -8.87 16.34
CA GLU A 62 6.19 -9.99 15.74
C GLU A 62 5.15 -9.53 14.70
N GLU A 63 4.53 -8.35 14.92
CA GLU A 63 3.61 -7.75 13.94
C GLU A 63 4.37 -7.39 12.66
N ILE A 64 5.60 -6.86 12.76
CA ILE A 64 6.43 -6.53 11.59
C ILE A 64 6.68 -7.77 10.74
N GLU A 65 7.12 -8.86 11.36
CA GLU A 65 7.39 -10.11 10.65
C GLU A 65 6.14 -10.67 9.99
N ARG A 66 5.00 -10.63 10.70
CA ARG A 66 3.69 -11.00 10.15
C ARG A 66 3.32 -10.12 8.96
N ALA A 67 3.52 -8.81 9.05
CA ALA A 67 3.21 -7.87 7.98
C ALA A 67 3.98 -8.20 6.70
N ILE A 68 5.27 -8.46 6.84
CA ILE A 68 6.15 -8.83 5.72
C ILE A 68 5.65 -10.13 5.09
N ALA A 69 5.36 -11.15 5.90
CA ALA A 69 4.88 -12.43 5.41
C ALA A 69 3.54 -12.31 4.67
N ILE A 70 2.60 -11.52 5.21
CA ILE A 70 1.29 -11.27 4.60
C ILE A 70 1.45 -10.50 3.29
N ALA A 71 2.22 -9.40 3.29
CA ALA A 71 2.46 -8.60 2.10
C ALA A 71 3.16 -9.44 1.01
N ALA A 72 4.14 -10.27 1.37
CA ALA A 72 4.82 -11.17 0.44
C ALA A 72 3.88 -12.27 -0.11
N SER A 73 2.83 -12.63 0.63
CA SER A 73 1.82 -13.59 0.19
C SER A 73 0.80 -13.00 -0.79
N VAL A 74 0.77 -11.68 -0.99
CA VAL A 74 -0.13 -11.03 -1.95
C VAL A 74 0.35 -11.28 -3.38
N ALA A 75 -0.56 -11.74 -4.23
CA ALA A 75 -0.27 -12.00 -5.64
C ALA A 75 0.07 -10.70 -6.38
N GLY A 76 1.27 -10.67 -6.99
CA GLY A 76 1.77 -9.49 -7.73
C GLY A 76 2.90 -8.74 -7.03
N VAL A 77 3.19 -9.08 -5.78
CA VAL A 77 4.33 -8.54 -5.04
C VAL A 77 5.63 -9.19 -5.54
N LYS A 78 6.57 -8.37 -6.00
CA LYS A 78 7.91 -8.78 -6.40
C LYS A 78 8.90 -8.71 -5.23
N ALA A 79 8.76 -7.69 -4.40
CA ALA A 79 9.60 -7.45 -3.25
C ALA A 79 8.81 -6.73 -2.15
N VAL A 80 9.21 -6.93 -0.90
CA VAL A 80 8.61 -6.26 0.26
C VAL A 80 9.74 -5.60 1.04
N GLU A 81 9.66 -4.29 1.21
CA GLU A 81 10.47 -3.52 2.14
C GLU A 81 9.62 -3.09 3.32
N SER A 82 10.03 -3.50 4.52
CA SER A 82 9.45 -3.02 5.76
C SER A 82 10.40 -2.05 6.44
N LYS A 83 9.85 -0.89 6.81
CA LYS A 83 10.47 0.19 7.58
C LYS A 83 9.59 0.53 8.78
N LEU A 84 8.94 -0.50 9.33
CA LEU A 84 8.15 -0.41 10.54
C LEU A 84 9.09 -0.38 11.75
N SER A 85 8.74 0.43 12.74
CA SER A 85 9.42 0.43 14.04
C SER A 85 8.51 -0.16 15.10
N ALA A 86 9.00 -1.19 15.82
CA ALA A 86 8.35 -1.70 17.02
C ALA A 86 8.70 -0.79 18.20
N GLY A 87 7.70 -0.39 18.98
CA GLY A 87 7.82 0.53 20.11
C GLY A 87 7.35 -0.05 21.42
#